data_AF-A0A7W0QTQ6-F1
#
_entry.id   AF-A0A7W0QTQ6-F1
#
_cell.length_a   1.000
_cell.length_b   1.000
_cell.length_c   1.000
_cell.angle_alpha   90.00
_cell.angle_beta   90.00
_cell.angle_gamma   90.00
#
_symmetry.space_group_name_H-M   'P 1'
#
loop_
_entity.id
_entity.type
_entity.pdbx_description
1 polymer ?
#
loop_
_entity_poly.entity_id
_entity_poly.type
_entity_poly.pdbx_seq_one_letter_code
_entity_poly.pdbx_strand_id
1 'polypeptide(L)' 'MKATIDSAGRLVIPKLLRDRLGLTPGEVEVTSEGAALRVEPVAATELGERDGRLVIPETGSRLNSETVTSLRDADQK' A
#
# COMPACT_ATOMS: atom_id res chain seq x y z
N MET A 1 14.66 -10.47 7.81
CA MET A 1 15.40 -9.20 7.59
C MET A 1 15.58 -8.52 8.93
N LYS A 2 16.70 -7.83 9.18
CA LYS A 2 16.95 -7.10 10.43
C LYS A 2 17.12 -5.61 10.11
N ALA A 3 16.64 -4.74 10.98
CA ALA A 3 16.80 -3.30 10.89
C ALA A 3 17.15 -2.77 12.29
N THR A 4 17.82 -1.61 12.35
CA THR A 4 18.27 -0.98 13.60
C THR A 4 17.45 0.29 13.84
N ILE A 5 17.15 0.57 15.10
CA ILE A 5 16.57 1.85 15.52
C ILE A 5 17.70 2.87 15.61
N ASP A 6 17.54 4.02 14.96
CA ASP A 6 18.55 5.07 14.99
C ASP A 6 18.61 5.81 16.34
N SER A 7 19.56 6.73 16.48
CA SER A 7 19.72 7.50 17.72
C SER A 7 18.53 8.39 18.07
N ALA A 8 17.66 8.68 17.11
CA ALA A 8 16.44 9.44 17.31
C ALA A 8 15.23 8.55 17.63
N GLY A 9 15.43 7.23 17.78
CA GLY A 9 14.36 6.29 18.07
C GLY A 9 13.52 5.89 16.85
N ARG A 10 13.98 6.19 15.62
CA ARG A 10 13.23 5.89 14.40
C ARG A 10 13.63 4.51 13.86
N LEU A 11 12.63 3.76 13.40
CA LEU A 11 12.82 2.54 12.64
C LEU A 11 12.66 2.83 11.14
N VAL A 12 13.67 2.53 10.34
CA VAL A 12 13.58 2.67 8.88
C VAL A 12 13.09 1.35 8.28
N ILE A 13 11.97 1.39 7.56
CA ILE A 13 11.48 0.25 6.78
C ILE A 13 12.35 0.09 5.53
N PRO A 14 13.05 -1.06 5.35
CA PRO A 14 13.91 -1.29 4.20
C PRO A 14 13.16 -1.17 2.86
N LYS A 15 13.84 -0.62 1.83
CA LYS A 15 13.25 -0.37 0.50
C LYS A 15 12.54 -1.59 -0.08
N LEU A 16 13.16 -2.76 0.01
CA LEU A 16 12.57 -4.01 -0.50
C LEU A 16 11.21 -4.34 0.14
N LEU A 17 11.04 -4.05 1.42
CA LEU A 17 9.75 -4.25 2.10
C LEU A 17 8.74 -3.16 1.72
N ARG A 18 9.18 -1.90 1.62
CA ARG A 18 8.30 -0.81 1.15
C ARG A 18 7.74 -1.09 -0.25
N ASP A 19 8.62 -1.46 -1.18
CA ASP A 19 8.24 -1.72 -2.57
C ASP A 19 7.28 -2.93 -2.66
N ARG A 20 7.54 -4.01 -1.91
CA ARG A 20 6.67 -5.20 -1.89
C ARG A 20 5.29 -4.95 -1.28
N LEU A 21 5.22 -4.11 -0.25
CA LEU A 21 3.97 -3.78 0.45
C LEU A 21 3.26 -2.56 -0.15
N GLY A 22 3.81 -1.95 -1.20
CA GLY A 22 3.26 -0.75 -1.82
C GLY A 22 3.28 0.49 -0.90
N LEU A 23 4.17 0.52 0.10
CA LEU A 23 4.25 1.65 1.03
C LEU A 23 4.86 2.87 0.34
N THR A 24 4.06 3.91 0.19
CA THR A 24 4.47 5.22 -0.32
C THR A 24 4.77 6.19 0.83
N PRO A 25 5.53 7.28 0.59
CA PRO A 25 5.67 8.34 1.58
C PRO A 25 4.30 8.94 1.95
N GLY A 26 4.01 9.04 3.24
CA GLY A 26 2.73 9.55 3.74
C GLY A 26 2.52 9.22 5.22
N GLU A 27 1.35 9.58 5.73
CA GLU A 27 0.94 9.22 7.08
C GLU A 27 0.61 7.72 7.17
N VAL A 28 0.99 7.13 8.29
CA VAL A 28 0.73 5.73 8.60
C VAL A 28 0.11 5.64 9.99
N GLU A 29 -0.84 4.72 10.14
CA GLU A 29 -1.33 4.30 11.44
C GLU A 29 -0.40 3.22 12.01
N VAL A 30 -0.02 3.37 13.27
CA VAL A 30 0.87 2.44 13.97
C VAL A 30 0.17 1.97 15.23
N THR A 31 -0.08 0.66 15.32
CA THR A 31 -0.75 0.03 16.46
C THR A 31 0.11 -1.09 17.04
N SER A 32 -0.02 -1.34 18.33
CA SER A 32 0.63 -2.46 19.01
C SER A 32 -0.23 -3.71 18.89
N GLU A 33 0.36 -4.82 18.43
CA GLU A 33 -0.28 -6.12 18.34
C GLU A 33 0.57 -7.15 19.11
N GLY A 34 0.23 -7.37 20.38
CA GLY A 34 1.04 -8.20 21.28
C GLY A 34 2.46 -7.65 21.44
N ALA A 35 3.45 -8.39 20.93
CA ALA A 35 4.85 -7.96 20.91
C ALA A 35 5.29 -7.35 19.56
N ALA A 36 4.35 -7.16 18.62
CA ALA A 36 4.61 -6.61 17.30
C ALA A 36 4.06 -5.18 17.15
N LEU A 37 4.58 -4.48 16.14
CA LEU A 37 4.00 -3.25 15.62
C LEU A 37 3.34 -3.55 14.28
N ARG A 38 2.08 -3.15 14.16
CA ARG A 38 1.35 -3.16 12.89
C ARG A 38 1.36 -1.75 12.31
N VAL A 39 1.80 -1.64 11.06
CA VAL A 39 1.93 -0.36 10.34
C VAL A 39 1.09 -0.42 9.10
N GLU A 40 0.15 0.51 8.97
CA GLU A 40 -0.78 0.58 7.84
C GLU A 40 -0.79 1.98 7.26
N PRO A 41 -0.86 2.13 5.92
CA PRO A 41 -1.10 3.44 5.33
C PRO A 41 -2.46 3.96 5.79
N VAL A 42 -2.52 5.25 6.16
CA VAL A 42 -3.81 5.89 6.42
C VAL A 42 -4.52 6.00 5.08
N ALA A 43 -5.61 5.23 4.92
CA ALA A 43 -6.46 5.32 3.75
C ALA A 43 -7.23 6.64 3.80
N ALA A 44 -6.63 7.71 3.31
CA ALA A 44 -7.33 8.96 3.00
C ALA A 44 -8.13 8.77 1.70
N THR A 45 -9.08 7.85 1.71
CA THR A 45 -10.01 7.70 0.60
C THR A 45 -11.30 8.34 1.02
N GLU A 46 -11.48 9.61 0.66
CA GLU A 46 -12.81 10.17 0.55
C GLU A 46 -13.60 9.26 -0.39
N LEU A 47 -14.62 8.59 0.15
CA LEU A 47 -15.48 7.74 -0.65
C LEU A 47 -16.28 8.63 -1.60
N GLY A 48 -16.29 8.27 -2.88
CA GLY A 48 -17.19 8.89 -3.84
C GLY A 48 -18.59 8.30 -3.70
N GLU A 49 -19.58 8.94 -4.33
CA GLU A 49 -20.93 8.39 -4.44
C GLU A 49 -21.25 8.11 -5.91
N ARG A 50 -21.79 6.93 -6.21
CA ARG A 50 -22.36 6.58 -7.52
C ARG A 50 -23.65 5.82 -7.32
N ASP A 51 -24.72 6.25 -7.98
CA ASP A 51 -26.04 5.62 -7.93
C ASP A 51 -26.55 5.37 -6.49
N GLY A 52 -26.33 6.34 -5.59
CA GLY A 52 -26.73 6.26 -4.18
C GLY A 52 -25.88 5.32 -3.33
N ARG A 53 -24.71 4.90 -3.82
CA ARG A 53 -23.80 3.99 -3.12
C ARG A 53 -22.43 4.63 -2.94
N LEU A 54 -21.85 4.45 -1.76
CA LEU A 54 -20.46 4.81 -1.51
C LEU A 54 -19.53 3.88 -2.30
N VAL A 55 -18.59 4.47 -3.03
CA VAL A 55 -17.62 3.77 -3.87
C VAL A 55 -16.22 4.29 -3.59
N ILE A 56 -15.23 3.40 -3.67
CA ILE A 56 -13.84 3.81 -3.72
C ILE A 56 -13.64 4.55 -5.05
N PRO A 57 -13.19 5.82 -5.04
CA PRO A 57 -12.93 6.57 -6.26
C PRO A 57 -11.89 5.85 -7.13
N GLU A 58 -12.02 6.01 -8.45
CA GLU A 58 -11.04 5.45 -9.38
C GLU A 58 -9.68 6.09 -9.12
N THR A 59 -8.67 5.25 -8.90
CA THR A 59 -7.28 5.66 -8.69
C THR A 59 -6.37 4.93 -9.67
N GLY A 60 -5.27 5.57 -10.06
CA GLY A 60 -4.28 5.00 -10.97
C GLY A 60 -4.68 4.99 -12.45
N SER A 61 -3.98 4.19 -13.23
CA SER A 61 -4.19 4.10 -14.68
C SER A 61 -5.40 3.24 -15.02
N ARG A 62 -6.16 3.66 -16.02
CA ARG A 62 -7.31 2.89 -16.52
C ARG A 62 -6.81 1.57 -17.12
N LEU A 63 -7.20 0.45 -16.51
CA LEU A 63 -6.90 -0.88 -17.02
C LEU A 63 -8.00 -1.29 -18.00
N ASN A 64 -7.61 -1.75 -19.19
CA ASN A 64 -8.51 -2.37 -20.16
C ASN A 64 -8.17 -3.85 -20.34
N SER A 65 -9.04 -4.60 -21.03
CA SER A 65 -8.88 -6.05 -21.22
C SER A 65 -7.56 -6.42 -21.89
N GLU A 66 -7.08 -5.59 -22.83
CA GLU A 66 -5.81 -5.80 -23.53
C GLU A 66 -4.60 -5.68 -22.58
N THR A 67 -4.62 -4.65 -21.71
CA THR A 67 -3.58 -4.43 -20.69
C THR A 67 -3.54 -5.60 -19.71
N VAL A 68 -4.70 -6.03 -19.23
CA VAL A 68 -4.80 -7.16 -18.28
C VAL A 68 -4.30 -8.46 -18.91
N THR A 69 -4.65 -8.71 -20.18
CA THR A 69 -4.18 -9.91 -20.91
C THR A 69 -2.67 -9.88 -21.05
N SER A 70 -2.11 -8.75 -21.45
CA SER A 70 -0.65 -8.60 -21.62
C SER A 70 0.13 -8.80 -20.33
N LEU A 71 -0.37 -8.26 -19.20
CA LEU A 71 0.26 -8.45 -17.88
C LEU A 71 0.22 -9.92 -17.44
N ARG A 72 -0.92 -10.59 -17.62
CA ARG A 72 -1.07 -12.01 -17.27
C ARG A 72 -0.15 -12.90 -18.10
N ASP A 73 -0.08 -12.67 -19.40
CA ASP A 73 0.72 -13.49 -20.31
C ASP A 73 2.24 -13.27 -20.10
N ALA A 74 2.64 -12.12 -19.54
CA ALA A 74 4.02 -11.85 -19.15
C ALA A 74 4.44 -12.59 -17.87
N ASP A 75 3.53 -12.79 -16.92
CA ASP A 75 3.77 -13.52 -15.66
C ASP A 75 3.84 -15.05 -15.87
N GLN A 76 3.15 -15.56 -16.91
CA GLN A 76 3.07 -17.00 -17.21
C GLN A 76 4.27 -17.57 -18.00
N LYS A 77 5.31 -16.77 -18.26
CA LYS A 77 6.53 -17.18 -18.99
C LYS A 77 7.73 -17.27 -18.08
#